data_AF-A0A410PNS3-F1
#
_entry.id   AF-A0A410PNS3-F1
#
_cell.length_a   1.000
_cell.length_b   1.000
_cell.length_c   1.000
_cell.angle_alpha   90.00
_cell.angle_beta   90.00
_cell.angle_gamma   90.00
#
_symmetry.space_group_name_H-M   'P 1'
#
loop_
_entity.id
_entity.type
_entity.pdbx_description
1 polymer ?
#
loop_
_entity_poly.entity_id
_entity_poly.type
_entity_poly.pdbx_seq_one_letter_code
_entity_poly.pdbx_strand_id
1 'polypeptide(L)'
;MKEKLNEILVKEYESLNKLLSVLDEQHSRIVKNDVFGMEAIVGKIEKENKAVAELEMERRKLTQGREISGIIQQFKDEDLDRNYRNLKMLLQQLILQKDNNELLIRQRLGFTTQMLSILSPDRSAKTYNANGRRRK
;
A
#
# COMPACT_ATOMS: atom_id res chain seq x y z
N MET A 1 4.24 -19.55 -24.54
CA MET A 1 3.61 -18.33 -23.98
C MET A 1 2.89 -18.64 -22.68
N LYS A 2 1.95 -19.60 -22.66
CA LYS A 2 1.20 -20.05 -21.48
C LYS A 2 2.09 -20.36 -20.27
N GLU A 3 3.06 -21.26 -20.41
CA GLU A 3 3.96 -21.68 -19.31
C GLU A 3 4.75 -20.49 -18.75
N LYS A 4 5.35 -19.69 -19.63
CA LYS A 4 6.09 -18.49 -19.25
C LYS A 4 5.20 -17.45 -18.54
N LEU A 5 3.94 -17.31 -18.93
CA LEU A 5 2.99 -16.45 -18.23
C LEU A 5 2.67 -17.01 -16.84
N ASN A 6 2.48 -18.32 -16.71
CA ASN A 6 2.25 -18.97 -15.43
C ASN A 6 3.43 -18.78 -14.47
N GLU A 7 4.66 -18.97 -14.96
CA GLU A 7 5.88 -18.70 -14.17
C GLU A 7 5.95 -17.26 -13.67
N ILE A 8 5.62 -16.28 -14.52
CA ILE A 8 5.58 -14.86 -14.13
C ILE A 8 4.51 -14.64 -13.06
N LEU A 9 3.31 -15.19 -13.21
CA LEU A 9 2.23 -15.05 -12.21
C LEU A 9 2.60 -15.64 -10.86
N VAL A 10 3.29 -16.78 -10.84
CA VAL A 10 3.78 -17.41 -9.60
C VAL A 10 4.84 -16.51 -8.94
N LYS A 11 5.79 -15.96 -9.71
CA LYS A 11 6.78 -15.01 -9.19
C LYS A 11 6.15 -13.72 -8.68
N GLU A 12 5.17 -13.17 -9.40
CA GLU A 12 4.39 -12.01 -8.94
C GLU A 12 3.70 -12.33 -7.61
N TYR A 13 3.10 -13.52 -7.48
CA TYR A 13 2.45 -13.96 -6.25
C TYR A 13 3.41 -14.04 -5.07
N GLU A 14 4.60 -14.61 -5.27
CA GLU A 14 5.65 -14.66 -4.24
C GLU A 14 6.14 -13.25 -3.84
N SER A 15 6.34 -12.38 -4.83
CA SER A 15 6.79 -11.00 -4.59
C SER A 15 5.74 -10.18 -3.84
N LEU A 16 4.46 -10.32 -4.17
CA LEU A 16 3.37 -9.66 -3.44
C LEU A 16 3.22 -10.19 -2.01
N ASN A 17 3.46 -11.48 -1.77
CA ASN A 17 3.46 -12.02 -0.40
C ASN A 17 4.60 -11.46 0.45
N LYS A 18 5.79 -11.28 -0.13
CA LYS A 18 6.91 -10.61 0.56
C LYS A 18 6.55 -9.17 0.92
N LEU A 19 5.96 -8.44 -0.03
CA LEU A 19 5.51 -7.07 0.22
C LEU A 19 4.42 -7.02 1.30
N LEU A 20 3.44 -7.94 1.27
CA LEU A 20 2.42 -8.06 2.31
C LEU A 20 3.04 -8.31 3.69
N SER A 21 4.02 -9.22 3.79
CA SER A 21 4.74 -9.48 5.04
C SER A 21 5.45 -8.24 5.58
N VAL A 22 6.02 -7.41 4.71
CA VAL A 22 6.64 -6.13 5.12
C VAL A 22 5.58 -5.14 5.60
N LEU A 23 4.40 -5.10 4.98
CA LEU A 23 3.28 -4.27 5.47
C LEU A 23 2.72 -4.77 6.81
N ASP A 24 2.73 -6.07 7.06
CA ASP A 24 2.40 -6.62 8.39
C ASP A 24 3.44 -6.25 9.44
N GLU A 25 4.72 -6.25 9.08
CA GLU A 25 5.77 -5.74 9.96
C GLU A 25 5.52 -4.25 10.25
N GLN A 26 5.17 -3.46 9.23
CA GLN A 26 4.84 -2.04 9.37
C GLN A 26 3.71 -1.85 10.37
N HIS A 27 2.64 -2.64 10.24
CA HIS A 27 1.51 -2.62 11.18
C HIS A 27 1.98 -2.82 12.62
N SER A 28 2.83 -3.84 12.86
CA SER A 28 3.39 -4.10 14.20
C SER A 28 4.18 -2.92 14.75
N ARG A 29 4.99 -2.26 13.92
CA ARG A 29 5.78 -1.07 14.32
C ARG A 29 4.88 0.13 14.62
N ILE A 30 3.85 0.36 13.80
CA ILE A 30 2.83 1.38 14.06
C ILE A 30 2.23 1.13 15.44
N VAL A 31 1.69 -0.07 15.68
CA VAL A 31 1.04 -0.41 16.97
C VAL A 31 1.98 -0.12 18.15
N LYS A 32 3.26 -0.49 18.05
CA LYS A 32 4.28 -0.31 19.09
C LYS A 32 4.81 1.12 19.26
N ASN A 33 4.42 2.08 18.41
CA ASN A 33 5.04 3.43 18.35
C ASN A 33 6.54 3.40 18.04
N ASP A 34 7.02 2.41 17.29
CA ASP A 34 8.44 2.25 16.96
C ASP A 34 8.82 3.10 15.74
N VAL A 35 9.12 4.38 15.97
CA VAL A 35 9.43 5.35 14.89
C VAL A 35 10.70 4.96 14.13
N PHE A 36 11.74 4.52 14.83
CA PHE A 36 12.98 4.08 14.18
C PHE A 36 12.77 2.81 13.35
N GLY A 37 11.98 1.86 13.86
CA GLY A 37 11.57 0.68 13.11
C GLY A 37 10.75 1.04 11.86
N MET A 38 9.90 2.06 11.93
CA MET A 38 9.14 2.56 10.79
C MET A 38 10.04 3.14 9.69
N GLU A 39 11.12 3.85 10.06
CA GLU A 39 12.09 4.39 9.09
C GLU A 39 12.81 3.26 8.34
N ALA A 40 13.26 2.22 9.05
CA ALA A 40 13.89 1.05 8.43
C ALA A 40 12.94 0.29 7.47
N ILE A 41 11.63 0.31 7.74
CA ILE A 41 10.63 -0.37 6.90
C ILE A 41 10.45 0.32 5.55
N VAL A 42 10.63 1.65 5.45
CA VAL A 42 10.51 2.37 4.17
C VAL A 42 11.43 1.76 3.12
N GLY A 43 12.69 1.52 3.46
CA GLY A 43 13.65 0.90 2.54
C GLY A 43 13.28 -0.54 2.14
N LYS A 44 12.66 -1.32 3.04
CA LYS A 44 12.16 -2.66 2.72
C LYS A 44 11.00 -2.59 1.73
N ILE A 45 10.04 -1.69 1.96
CA ILE A 45 8.89 -1.48 1.06
C ILE A 45 9.38 -1.06 -0.33
N GLU A 46 10.31 -0.10 -0.40
CA GLU A 46 10.87 0.35 -1.69
C GLU A 46 11.55 -0.79 -2.46
N LYS A 47 12.30 -1.65 -1.76
CA LYS A 47 12.95 -2.81 -2.37
C LYS A 47 11.93 -3.79 -2.96
N GLU A 48 10.92 -4.17 -2.18
CA GLU A 48 9.91 -5.12 -2.65
C GLU A 48 9.02 -4.51 -3.75
N ASN A 49 8.73 -3.20 -3.70
CA ASN A 49 8.03 -2.50 -4.77
C ASN A 49 8.79 -2.53 -6.10
N LYS A 50 10.13 -2.37 -6.06
CA LYS A 50 10.96 -2.49 -7.27
C LYS A 50 10.87 -3.90 -7.86
N ALA A 51 10.95 -4.93 -7.03
CA ALA A 51 10.82 -6.32 -7.48
C ALA A 51 9.46 -6.61 -8.14
N VAL A 52 8.37 -6.12 -7.54
CA VAL A 52 7.02 -6.22 -8.13
C VAL A 52 6.95 -5.48 -9.47
N ALA A 53 7.50 -4.27 -9.55
CA ALA A 53 7.49 -3.48 -10.78
C ALA A 53 8.29 -4.15 -11.93
N GLU A 54 9.43 -4.77 -11.63
CA GLU A 54 10.23 -5.52 -12.61
C GLU A 54 9.43 -6.69 -13.19
N LEU A 55 8.79 -7.49 -12.34
CA LEU A 55 7.93 -8.60 -12.76
C LEU A 55 6.73 -8.12 -13.57
N GLU A 56 6.13 -7.00 -13.18
CA GLU A 56 5.03 -6.39 -13.92
C GLU A 56 5.46 -5.98 -15.33
N MET A 57 6.66 -5.39 -15.47
CA MET A 57 7.23 -5.02 -16.75
C MET A 57 7.51 -6.25 -17.62
N GLU A 58 8.05 -7.33 -17.05
CA GLU A 58 8.23 -8.60 -17.76
C GLU A 58 6.89 -9.15 -18.27
N ARG A 59 5.86 -9.13 -17.42
CA ARG A 59 4.52 -9.55 -17.79
C ARG A 59 3.95 -8.69 -18.91
N ARG A 60 4.05 -7.36 -18.82
CA ARG A 60 3.55 -6.43 -19.86
C ARG A 60 4.26 -6.62 -21.20
N LYS A 61 5.58 -6.92 -21.19
CA LYS A 61 6.34 -7.28 -22.40
C LYS A 61 5.81 -8.57 -23.01
N LEU A 62 5.50 -9.59 -22.20
CA LEU A 62 4.95 -10.86 -22.68
C LEU A 62 3.52 -10.70 -23.24
N THR A 63 2.66 -9.93 -22.58
CA THR A 63 1.26 -9.72 -23.01
C THR A 63 1.10 -8.67 -24.10
N GLN A 64 2.16 -7.91 -24.40
CA GLN A 64 2.17 -6.80 -25.37
C GLN A 64 1.07 -5.77 -25.08
N GLY A 65 0.83 -5.48 -23.79
CA GLY A 65 -0.17 -4.50 -23.36
C GLY A 65 -1.63 -4.98 -23.42
N ARG A 66 -1.89 -6.21 -23.87
CA ARG A 66 -3.23 -6.81 -23.81
C ARG A 66 -3.63 -7.14 -22.37
N GLU A 67 -4.94 -7.12 -22.11
CA GLU A 67 -5.47 -7.53 -20.82
C GLU A 67 -5.17 -9.01 -20.55
N ILE A 68 -4.63 -9.28 -19.35
CA ILE A 68 -4.30 -10.64 -18.90
C ILE A 68 -5.56 -11.51 -18.79
N SER A 69 -6.67 -10.94 -18.31
CA SER A 69 -7.96 -11.62 -18.14
C SER A 69 -8.39 -12.31 -19.43
N GLY A 70 -8.39 -11.59 -20.55
CA GLY A 70 -8.74 -12.12 -21.86
C GLY A 70 -7.73 -13.16 -22.37
N ILE A 71 -6.44 -12.96 -22.11
CA ILE A 71 -5.40 -13.93 -22.47
C ILE A 71 -5.57 -15.25 -21.73
N ILE A 72 -5.84 -15.21 -20.43
CA ILE A 72 -6.01 -16.41 -19.60
C ILE A 72 -7.25 -17.19 -20.03
N GLN A 73 -8.37 -16.51 -20.30
CA GLN A 73 -9.59 -17.14 -20.79
C GLN A 73 -9.39 -17.88 -22.12
N GLN A 74 -8.52 -17.38 -23.00
CA GLN A 74 -8.19 -18.03 -24.28
C GLN A 74 -7.44 -19.36 -24.10
N PHE A 75 -6.64 -19.49 -23.04
CA PHE A 75 -5.89 -20.72 -22.79
C PHE A 75 -6.73 -21.87 -22.24
N LYS A 76 -7.94 -21.59 -21.70
CA LYS A 76 -8.85 -22.58 -21.09
C LYS A 76 -8.14 -23.53 -20.12
N ASP A 77 -7.17 -22.99 -19.38
CA ASP A 77 -6.36 -23.75 -18.44
C ASP A 77 -6.77 -23.42 -17.01
N GLU A 78 -7.23 -24.43 -16.28
CA GLU A 78 -7.77 -24.26 -14.93
C GLU A 78 -6.71 -23.82 -13.92
N ASP A 79 -5.48 -24.33 -14.04
CA ASP A 79 -4.39 -23.98 -13.13
C ASP A 79 -3.96 -22.52 -13.30
N LEU A 80 -3.84 -22.06 -14.54
CA LEU A 80 -3.52 -20.67 -14.86
C LEU A 80 -4.61 -19.71 -14.37
N ASP A 81 -5.88 -20.08 -14.57
CA ASP A 81 -7.01 -19.27 -14.08
C ASP A 81 -7.02 -19.21 -12.55
N ARG A 82 -6.77 -20.34 -11.88
CA ARG A 82 -6.65 -20.42 -10.42
C ARG A 82 -5.50 -19.54 -9.90
N ASN A 83 -4.32 -19.62 -10.51
CA ASN A 83 -3.15 -18.82 -10.12
C ASN A 83 -3.42 -17.33 -10.26
N TYR A 84 -4.08 -16.93 -11.35
CA TYR A 84 -4.46 -15.54 -11.56
C TYR A 84 -5.52 -15.04 -10.56
N ARG A 85 -6.51 -15.86 -10.22
CA ARG A 85 -7.49 -15.53 -9.17
C ARG A 85 -6.81 -15.37 -7.81
N ASN A 86 -5.91 -16.28 -7.45
CA ASN A 86 -5.14 -16.19 -6.20
C ASN A 86 -4.31 -14.90 -6.14
N LEU A 87 -3.64 -14.55 -7.25
CA LEU A 87 -2.89 -13.31 -7.38
C LEU A 87 -3.78 -12.07 -7.17
N LYS A 88 -4.97 -12.04 -7.79
CA LYS A 88 -5.94 -10.96 -7.58
C LYS A 88 -6.40 -10.85 -6.14
N MET A 89 -6.68 -11.97 -5.49
CA MET A 89 -7.09 -11.99 -4.08
C MET A 89 -5.98 -11.43 -3.18
N LEU A 90 -4.73 -11.86 -3.41
CA LEU A 90 -3.57 -11.36 -2.67
C LEU A 90 -3.38 -9.85 -2.88
N LEU A 91 -3.56 -9.36 -4.11
CA LEU A 91 -3.47 -7.92 -4.39
C LEU A 91 -4.51 -7.11 -3.60
N GLN A 92 -5.75 -7.61 -3.48
CA GLN A 92 -6.79 -6.97 -2.67
C GLN A 92 -6.44 -6.96 -1.18
N GLN A 93 -5.89 -8.06 -0.65
CA GLN A 93 -5.42 -8.12 0.73
C GLN A 93 -4.31 -7.11 1.00
N LEU A 94 -3.38 -6.97 0.05
CA LEU A 94 -2.27 -6.01 0.13
C LEU A 94 -2.76 -4.57 0.14
N ILE A 95 -3.72 -4.21 -0.72
CA ILE A 95 -4.34 -2.88 -0.75
C ILE A 95 -5.01 -2.59 0.60
N LEU A 96 -5.81 -3.55 1.11
CA LEU A 96 -6.48 -3.41 2.40
C LEU A 96 -5.48 -3.17 3.55
N GLN A 97 -4.39 -3.93 3.59
CA GLN A 97 -3.39 -3.80 4.64
C GLN A 97 -2.64 -2.46 4.56
N LYS A 98 -2.27 -2.03 3.35
CA LYS A 98 -1.68 -0.70 3.13
C LYS A 98 -2.61 0.41 3.64
N ASP A 99 -3.88 0.37 3.25
CA ASP A 99 -4.83 1.42 3.58
C ASP A 99 -5.15 1.45 5.08
N ASN A 100 -5.19 0.28 5.73
CA ASN A 100 -5.31 0.19 7.18
C ASN A 100 -4.10 0.82 7.90
N ASN A 101 -2.88 0.51 7.46
CA ASN A 101 -1.67 1.10 8.02
C ASN A 101 -1.64 2.63 7.84
N GLU A 102 -2.02 3.11 6.65
CA GLU A 102 -2.12 4.54 6.36
C GLU A 102 -3.15 5.24 7.27
N LEU A 103 -4.33 4.62 7.46
CA LEU A 103 -5.36 5.13 8.36
C LEU A 103 -4.86 5.25 9.79
N LEU A 104 -4.18 4.21 10.32
CA LEU A 104 -3.65 4.22 11.68
C LEU A 104 -2.62 5.33 11.89
N ILE A 105 -1.74 5.57 10.91
CA ILE A 105 -0.78 6.66 10.95
C ILE A 105 -1.51 8.01 10.99
N ARG A 106 -2.50 8.22 10.11
CA ARG A 106 -3.28 9.48 10.05
C ARG A 106 -4.02 9.73 11.36
N GLN A 107 -4.64 8.71 11.95
CA GLN A 107 -5.33 8.82 13.24
C GLN A 107 -4.37 9.25 14.36
N ARG A 108 -3.18 8.66 14.42
CA ARG A 108 -2.15 9.03 15.41
C ARG A 108 -1.68 10.46 15.25
N LEU A 109 -1.43 10.90 14.02
CA LEU A 109 -1.07 12.30 13.74
C LEU A 109 -2.17 13.25 14.18
N GLY A 110 -3.43 12.94 13.85
CA GLY A 110 -4.59 13.75 14.27
C GLY A 110 -4.69 13.87 15.79
N PHE A 111 -4.51 12.77 16.53
CA PHE A 111 -4.47 12.78 17.99
C PHE A 111 -3.32 13.64 18.54
N THR A 112 -2.11 13.47 18.01
CA THR A 112 -0.94 14.25 18.42
C THR A 112 -1.13 15.75 18.16
N THR A 113 -1.68 16.14 17.00
CA THR A 113 -1.99 17.54 16.70
C THR A 113 -3.02 18.12 17.67
N GLN A 114 -4.07 17.36 18.00
CA GLN A 114 -5.06 17.78 19.00
C GLN A 114 -4.42 17.96 20.39
N MET A 115 -3.59 17.01 20.84
CA MET A 115 -2.85 17.12 22.10
C MET A 115 -1.95 18.36 22.12
N LEU A 116 -1.22 18.64 21.05
CA LEU A 116 -0.38 19.85 20.93
C LEU A 116 -1.22 21.13 21.04
N SER A 117 -2.39 21.19 20.39
CA SER A 117 -3.30 22.33 20.48
C SER A 117 -3.89 22.54 21.88
N ILE A 118 -4.04 21.47 22.66
CA ILE A 118 -4.50 21.54 24.06
C ILE A 118 -3.37 22.04 24.96
N LEU A 119 -2.14 21.57 24.73
CA LEU A 119 -0.96 21.98 25.51
C LEU A 119 -0.56 23.43 25.23
N SER A 120 -0.63 23.85 23.97
CA SER A 120 -0.33 25.20 23.50
C SER A 120 -1.55 25.79 22.83
N PRO A 121 -2.61 26.11 23.60
CA PRO A 121 -3.80 26.72 23.04
C PRO A 121 -3.41 28.10 22.52
N ASP A 122 -3.89 28.45 21.33
CA ASP A 122 -3.80 29.82 20.86
C ASP A 122 -4.59 30.72 21.81
N ARG A 123 -3.85 31.46 22.64
CA ARG A 123 -4.39 32.43 23.61
C ARG A 123 -4.52 33.83 23.01
N SER A 124 -4.26 33.99 21.71
CA SER A 124 -4.52 35.25 21.05
C SER A 124 -5.99 35.61 21.26
N ALA A 125 -6.23 36.84 21.73
CA ALA A 125 -7.59 37.33 21.84
C ALA A 125 -8.17 37.34 20.42
N LYS A 126 -9.17 36.46 20.16
CA LYS A 126 -9.95 36.46 18.92
C LYS A 126 -10.79 37.73 18.88
N THR A 127 -10.11 38.85 18.69
CA THR A 127 -10.73 40.17 18.58
C THR A 127 -11.34 40.26 17.19
N TYR A 128 -12.60 40.65 17.18
CA TYR A 128 -13.25 41.03 15.94
C TYR A 128 -12.53 42.26 15.38
N ASN A 129 -12.30 42.30 14.07
CA ASN A 129 -11.94 43.56 13.42
C ASN A 129 -13.11 44.55 13.52
N ALA A 130 -12.90 45.82 13.16
CA ALA A 130 -13.92 46.87 13.19
C ALA A 130 -15.23 46.52 12.43
N ASN A 131 -15.19 45.50 11.57
CA ASN A 131 -16.32 45.02 10.78
C ASN A 131 -16.97 43.74 11.36
N GLY A 132 -16.68 43.38 12.61
CA GLY A 132 -17.27 42.19 13.26
C GLY A 132 -16.77 40.85 12.70
N ARG A 133 -15.71 40.83 11.88
CA ARG A 133 -15.13 39.58 11.35
C ARG A 133 -13.97 39.14 12.24
N ARG A 134 -13.87 37.84 12.53
CA ARG A 134 -12.72 37.29 13.27
C ARG A 134 -11.44 37.62 12.51
N ARG A 135 -10.47 38.26 13.17
CA ARG A 135 -9.10 38.31 12.64
C ARG A 135 -8.55 36.87 12.67
N LYS A 136 -8.06 36.41 11.52
CA LYS A 136 -7.30 35.15 11.42
C LYS A 136 -5.98 35.31 12.15
#